data_AF-A0A1F4MLG7-F1
#
_entry.id   AF-A0A1F4MLG7-F1
#
_cell.length_a   1.000
_cell.length_b   1.000
_cell.length_c   1.000
_cell.angle_alpha   90.00
_cell.angle_beta   90.00
_cell.angle_gamma   90.00
#
_symmetry.space_group_name_H-M   'P 1'
#
loop_
_entity.id
_entity.type
_entity.pdbx_description
1 polymer ?
#
loop_
_entity_poly.entity_id
_entity_poly.type
_entity_poly.pdbx_seq_one_letter_code
_entity_poly.pdbx_strand_id
1 'polypeptide(L)'
;MIMPKFFHALLTLALLAQADATLAATVPFMGVASSFAVLGGATVTNTGATTLHGDLGVSPGTITGAGMTVSGTTHAADTTAANAQTAATAAYNDLAAQACDVGPVGATDLAGAVLAPGVYCYASTLAISTGGILTLDASGNANAVWVFKIGSTLTTVSGASVVLANGAQQSNVFWQVGSSATLGTTTAFKGTIIALTSITLATGASVSGRVLARNGTATLDTNTVTAPQPGLTLVKSVLVHSDPFNVGSNPKAIPGALMTYTVAVVNSGTGPVDSGTTVITDPIPDNAALFVSDINGAGSGPVLFTQGTTSSTLSYTFTALNNSGDDVDFSNNGGATWTYVPTPGVDGCDPLVTHLRINPKGQFVGTAAAPNPGFSLNYRVCVD
;
A
#
# COMPACT_ATOMS: atom_id res chain seq x y z
N MET A 1 12.29 -81.40 -16.44
CA MET A 1 11.75 -80.34 -15.57
C MET A 1 12.17 -78.99 -16.17
N ILE A 2 11.33 -78.44 -17.05
CA ILE A 2 11.61 -77.20 -17.80
C ILE A 2 10.67 -76.14 -17.22
N MET A 3 11.23 -75.15 -16.51
CA MET A 3 10.47 -74.05 -15.90
C MET A 3 10.07 -73.00 -16.96
N PRO A 4 8.85 -72.43 -16.89
CA PRO A 4 8.44 -71.35 -17.77
C PRO A 4 8.94 -69.99 -17.23
N LYS A 5 9.32 -69.11 -18.16
CA LYS A 5 9.71 -67.72 -17.92
C LYS A 5 8.47 -66.85 -17.75
N PHE A 6 8.36 -66.14 -16.62
CA PHE A 6 7.41 -65.03 -16.45
C PHE A 6 8.15 -63.69 -16.66
N PHE A 7 7.83 -63.01 -17.75
CA PHE A 7 8.23 -61.62 -18.00
C PHE A 7 7.29 -60.69 -17.21
N HIS A 8 7.82 -59.93 -16.24
CA HIS A 8 7.09 -58.84 -15.59
C HIS A 8 7.30 -57.56 -16.41
N ALA A 9 6.23 -57.04 -17.02
CA ALA A 9 6.23 -55.71 -17.63
C ALA A 9 6.09 -54.65 -16.54
N LEU A 10 7.14 -53.85 -16.33
CA LEU A 10 7.13 -52.72 -15.41
C LEU A 10 6.53 -51.50 -16.14
N LEU A 11 5.32 -51.07 -15.76
CA LEU A 11 4.67 -49.88 -16.29
C LEU A 11 5.14 -48.66 -15.47
N THR A 12 6.08 -47.88 -16.01
CA THR A 12 6.50 -46.60 -15.41
C THR A 12 5.46 -45.52 -15.73
N LEU A 13 4.72 -45.08 -14.71
CA LEU A 13 3.85 -43.92 -14.76
C LEU A 13 4.73 -42.66 -14.74
N ALA A 14 4.92 -42.01 -15.89
CA ALA A 14 5.59 -40.72 -15.96
C ALA A 14 4.65 -39.64 -15.40
N LEU A 15 4.94 -39.18 -14.18
CA LEU A 15 4.31 -37.99 -13.62
C LEU A 15 4.85 -36.77 -14.40
N LEU A 16 4.06 -36.27 -15.34
CA LEU A 16 4.30 -34.96 -15.94
C LEU A 16 4.11 -33.92 -14.85
N ALA A 17 5.21 -33.48 -14.23
CA ALA A 17 5.22 -32.24 -13.48
C ALA A 17 4.95 -31.11 -14.49
N GLN A 18 3.70 -30.65 -14.56
CA GLN A 18 3.39 -29.38 -15.20
C GLN A 18 4.08 -28.32 -14.35
N ALA A 19 5.06 -27.63 -14.93
CA ALA A 19 5.55 -26.39 -14.35
C ALA A 19 4.39 -25.40 -14.42
N ASP A 20 3.69 -25.18 -13.31
CA ASP A 20 2.74 -24.07 -13.18
C ASP A 20 3.53 -22.79 -13.47
N ALA A 21 3.24 -22.16 -14.61
CA ALA A 21 3.72 -20.82 -14.87
C ALA A 21 3.18 -19.94 -13.73
N THR A 22 4.09 -19.35 -12.95
CA THR A 22 3.71 -18.39 -11.92
C THR A 22 3.02 -17.21 -12.58
N LEU A 23 1.69 -17.10 -12.43
CA LEU A 23 0.91 -15.92 -12.84
C LEU A 23 1.53 -14.70 -12.16
N ALA A 24 2.06 -13.76 -12.96
CA ALA A 24 2.99 -12.73 -12.47
C ALA A 24 2.47 -11.33 -12.76
N ALA A 25 1.27 -11.02 -12.27
CA ALA A 25 0.82 -9.64 -12.16
C ALA A 25 1.55 -8.94 -11.01
N THR A 26 2.15 -7.78 -11.28
CA THR A 26 2.83 -6.97 -10.26
C THR A 26 2.13 -5.63 -10.07
N VAL A 27 2.19 -5.10 -8.85
CA VAL A 27 1.65 -3.77 -8.54
C VAL A 27 2.57 -2.70 -9.13
N PRO A 28 2.08 -1.77 -9.97
CA PRO A 28 2.89 -0.67 -10.48
C PRO A 28 3.21 0.34 -9.38
N PHE A 29 4.38 0.97 -9.45
CA PHE A 29 4.69 2.12 -8.58
C PHE A 29 3.83 3.32 -8.95
N MET A 30 2.97 3.76 -8.03
CA MET A 30 2.02 4.85 -8.28
C MET A 30 2.60 6.25 -8.02
N GLY A 31 3.75 6.36 -7.35
CA GLY A 31 4.35 7.64 -6.96
C GLY A 31 3.32 8.60 -6.35
N VAL A 32 3.38 9.87 -6.72
CA VAL A 32 2.46 10.92 -6.25
C VAL A 32 1.00 10.67 -6.66
N ALA A 33 0.73 9.84 -7.68
CA ALA A 33 -0.64 9.50 -8.06
C ALA A 33 -1.32 8.54 -7.04
N SER A 34 -0.60 8.02 -6.05
CA SER A 34 -1.13 7.15 -4.99
C SER A 34 -2.25 7.82 -4.18
N SER A 35 -2.14 9.12 -3.90
CA SER A 35 -3.08 9.87 -3.04
C SER A 35 -4.34 10.34 -3.78
N PHE A 36 -4.29 10.39 -5.12
CA PHE A 36 -5.37 10.93 -5.94
C PHE A 36 -6.52 9.94 -6.09
N ALA A 37 -7.73 10.38 -5.72
CA ALA A 37 -8.97 9.71 -6.09
C ALA A 37 -9.30 9.96 -7.56
N VAL A 38 -9.13 11.21 -8.03
CA VAL A 38 -9.39 11.62 -9.41
C VAL A 38 -8.25 12.49 -9.91
N LEU A 39 -7.75 12.17 -11.11
CA LEU A 39 -6.73 12.95 -11.82
C LEU A 39 -7.13 13.09 -13.30
N GLY A 40 -7.20 14.31 -13.81
CA GLY A 40 -7.47 14.61 -15.22
C GLY A 40 -6.30 15.29 -15.93
N GLY A 41 -6.12 15.02 -17.22
CA GLY A 41 -5.09 15.68 -18.06
C GLY A 41 -5.56 17.03 -18.57
N ALA A 42 -6.65 17.01 -19.33
CA ALA A 42 -7.23 18.20 -19.94
C ALA A 42 -8.25 18.89 -19.03
N THR A 43 -9.11 18.12 -18.36
CA THR A 43 -10.16 18.66 -17.51
C THR A 43 -10.60 17.63 -16.46
N VAL A 44 -11.03 18.10 -15.29
CA VAL A 44 -11.96 17.33 -14.45
C VAL A 44 -13.28 18.10 -14.40
N THR A 45 -14.39 17.42 -14.65
CA THR A 45 -15.71 18.05 -14.68
C THR A 45 -16.70 17.27 -13.82
N ASN A 46 -17.56 17.99 -13.10
CA ASN A 46 -18.55 17.40 -12.22
C ASN A 46 -19.96 17.98 -12.39
N THR A 47 -20.94 17.09 -12.34
CA THR A 47 -22.36 17.40 -12.15
C THR A 47 -22.87 16.77 -10.85
N GLY A 48 -23.79 17.43 -10.15
CA GLY A 48 -24.41 16.87 -8.94
C GLY A 48 -23.47 16.71 -7.74
N ALA A 49 -23.95 15.98 -6.74
CA ALA A 49 -23.26 15.82 -5.44
C ALA A 49 -22.27 14.65 -5.50
N THR A 50 -21.00 14.94 -5.80
CA THR A 50 -19.94 13.94 -5.86
C THR A 50 -19.07 14.00 -4.60
N THR A 51 -18.64 12.86 -4.09
CA THR A 51 -17.72 12.76 -2.94
C THR A 51 -16.46 12.01 -3.33
N LEU A 52 -15.31 12.64 -3.08
CA LEU A 52 -13.99 12.06 -3.33
C LEU A 52 -13.25 11.85 -2.00
N HIS A 53 -12.86 10.61 -1.73
CA HIS A 53 -11.98 10.25 -0.62
C HIS A 53 -10.55 10.04 -1.13
N GLY A 54 -9.77 11.12 -1.10
CA GLY A 54 -8.45 11.24 -1.71
C GLY A 54 -8.30 12.61 -2.39
N ASP A 55 -7.14 12.85 -2.98
CA ASP A 55 -6.85 14.11 -3.65
C ASP A 55 -7.58 14.22 -4.99
N LEU A 56 -7.87 15.46 -5.39
CA LEU A 56 -8.43 15.82 -6.69
C LEU A 56 -7.37 16.57 -7.49
N GLY A 57 -7.08 16.14 -8.71
CA GLY A 57 -6.01 16.70 -9.53
C GLY A 57 -6.42 17.01 -10.96
N VAL A 58 -5.83 18.07 -11.52
CA VAL A 58 -5.76 18.28 -12.96
C VAL A 58 -4.43 18.93 -13.34
N SER A 59 -3.80 18.46 -14.42
CA SER A 59 -2.64 19.16 -14.99
C SER A 59 -2.40 18.74 -16.45
N PRO A 60 -2.15 19.69 -17.38
CA PRO A 60 -2.13 21.15 -17.17
C PRO A 60 -3.52 21.81 -17.21
N GLY A 61 -4.58 21.00 -17.27
CA GLY A 61 -5.96 21.43 -17.46
C GLY A 61 -6.62 22.18 -16.30
N THR A 62 -7.96 22.22 -16.34
CA THR A 62 -8.79 22.91 -15.33
C THR A 62 -9.85 22.01 -14.71
N ILE A 63 -10.31 22.36 -13.50
CA ILE A 63 -11.47 21.74 -12.85
C ILE A 63 -12.69 22.60 -13.13
N THR A 64 -13.80 21.98 -13.50
CA THR A 64 -15.08 22.65 -13.82
C THR A 64 -16.26 21.94 -13.15
N GLY A 65 -17.38 22.65 -13.04
CA GLY A 65 -18.56 22.16 -12.32
C GLY A 65 -18.52 22.44 -10.82
N ALA A 66 -19.60 22.11 -10.13
CA ALA A 66 -19.80 22.39 -8.70
C ALA A 66 -20.39 21.16 -8.00
N GLY A 67 -20.48 21.19 -6.66
CA GLY A 67 -21.10 20.12 -5.87
C GLY A 67 -20.18 18.96 -5.49
N MET A 68 -18.87 19.06 -5.79
CA MET A 68 -17.88 18.08 -5.31
C MET A 68 -17.47 18.38 -3.86
N THR A 69 -17.43 17.33 -3.04
CA THR A 69 -16.77 17.32 -1.74
C THR A 69 -15.49 16.48 -1.84
N VAL A 70 -14.35 17.03 -1.44
CA VAL A 70 -13.04 16.35 -1.52
C VAL A 70 -12.48 16.26 -0.11
N SER A 71 -12.19 15.04 0.37
CA SER A 71 -11.60 14.85 1.70
C SER A 71 -10.08 15.05 1.72
N GLY A 72 -9.42 14.97 0.56
CA GLY A 72 -8.01 15.30 0.37
C GLY A 72 -7.81 16.74 -0.09
N THR A 73 -6.68 17.00 -0.75
CA THR A 73 -6.33 18.30 -1.31
C THR A 73 -6.73 18.41 -2.77
N THR A 74 -7.15 19.60 -3.20
CA THR A 74 -7.37 19.90 -4.62
C THR A 74 -6.14 20.55 -5.23
N HIS A 75 -5.61 19.94 -6.28
CA HIS A 75 -4.43 20.35 -7.03
C HIS A 75 -4.80 20.71 -8.47
N ALA A 76 -4.77 22.00 -8.80
CA ALA A 76 -5.17 22.51 -10.12
C ALA A 76 -3.99 23.16 -10.84
N ALA A 77 -3.46 22.48 -11.85
CA ALA A 77 -2.32 22.90 -12.66
C ALA A 77 -1.06 23.28 -11.84
N ASP A 78 -0.90 22.67 -10.66
CA ASP A 78 0.28 22.86 -9.82
C ASP A 78 1.34 21.76 -10.03
N THR A 79 2.46 21.90 -9.33
CA THR A 79 3.58 20.94 -9.39
C THR A 79 3.18 19.56 -8.91
N THR A 80 2.32 19.45 -7.89
CA THR A 80 1.87 18.15 -7.36
C THR A 80 1.02 17.40 -8.39
N ALA A 81 0.05 18.08 -9.03
CA ALA A 81 -0.76 17.49 -10.09
C ALA A 81 0.09 17.13 -11.33
N ALA A 82 1.08 17.96 -11.69
CA ALA A 82 2.01 17.64 -12.78
C ALA A 82 2.86 16.38 -12.48
N ASN A 83 3.37 16.27 -11.25
CA ASN A 83 4.10 15.09 -10.79
C ASN A 83 3.20 13.85 -10.73
N ALA A 84 1.94 14.02 -10.30
CA ALA A 84 0.94 12.96 -10.33
C ALA A 84 0.66 12.46 -11.75
N GLN A 85 0.55 13.35 -12.74
CA GLN A 85 0.39 12.95 -14.15
C GLN A 85 1.59 12.18 -14.70
N THR A 86 2.79 12.59 -14.30
CA THR A 86 4.03 11.88 -14.64
C THR A 86 4.02 10.48 -14.03
N ALA A 87 3.66 10.35 -12.75
CA ALA A 87 3.58 9.07 -12.06
C ALA A 87 2.47 8.16 -12.63
N ALA A 88 1.28 8.70 -12.94
CA ALA A 88 0.21 7.96 -13.60
C ALA A 88 0.62 7.47 -15.00
N THR A 89 1.40 8.27 -15.73
CA THR A 89 1.98 7.86 -17.03
C THR A 89 2.99 6.73 -16.86
N ALA A 90 3.88 6.80 -15.86
CA ALA A 90 4.82 5.72 -15.57
C ALA A 90 4.09 4.43 -15.21
N ALA A 91 3.08 4.49 -14.32
CA ALA A 91 2.26 3.35 -13.94
C ALA A 91 1.50 2.74 -15.14
N TYR A 92 0.93 3.57 -16.02
CA TYR A 92 0.30 3.10 -17.26
C TYR A 92 1.27 2.30 -18.14
N ASN A 93 2.49 2.81 -18.31
CA ASN A 93 3.51 2.17 -19.15
C ASN A 93 4.03 0.87 -18.51
N ASP A 94 4.21 0.84 -17.19
CA ASP A 94 4.57 -0.35 -16.44
C ASP A 94 3.53 -1.46 -16.61
N LEU A 95 2.25 -1.15 -16.37
CA LEU A 95 1.14 -2.08 -16.58
C LEU A 95 1.08 -2.58 -18.02
N ALA A 96 1.27 -1.69 -19.01
CA ALA A 96 1.27 -2.06 -20.42
C ALA A 96 2.43 -3.00 -20.79
N ALA A 97 3.56 -2.91 -20.09
CA ALA A 97 4.75 -3.72 -20.32
C ALA A 97 4.68 -5.13 -19.70
N GLN A 98 3.79 -5.37 -18.73
CA GLN A 98 3.63 -6.70 -18.12
C GLN A 98 3.21 -7.74 -19.16
N ALA A 99 3.79 -8.95 -19.09
CA ALA A 99 3.45 -10.05 -19.99
C ALA A 99 2.01 -10.51 -19.77
N CYS A 100 1.32 -10.92 -20.83
CA CYS A 100 -0.05 -11.42 -20.73
C CYS A 100 -0.04 -12.86 -20.20
N ASP A 101 -0.76 -13.12 -19.11
CA ASP A 101 -1.06 -14.49 -18.67
C ASP A 101 -2.22 -15.07 -19.51
N VAL A 102 -3.18 -14.23 -19.88
CA VAL A 102 -4.34 -14.57 -20.72
C VAL A 102 -4.48 -13.56 -21.86
N GLY A 103 -4.69 -14.07 -23.07
CA GLY A 103 -4.85 -13.25 -24.28
C GLY A 103 -3.53 -12.87 -24.96
N PRO A 104 -3.52 -11.87 -25.85
CA PRO A 104 -4.62 -10.94 -26.15
C PRO A 104 -5.81 -11.62 -26.83
N VAL A 105 -7.03 -11.35 -26.34
CA VAL A 105 -8.28 -11.78 -26.97
C VAL A 105 -9.01 -10.59 -27.60
N GLY A 106 -10.00 -10.87 -28.47
CA GLY A 106 -10.82 -9.84 -29.11
C GLY A 106 -11.80 -9.15 -28.15
N ALA A 107 -12.93 -8.68 -28.68
CA ALA A 107 -13.96 -8.04 -27.87
C ALA A 107 -14.52 -9.05 -26.88
N THR A 108 -14.55 -8.68 -25.60
CA THR A 108 -14.90 -9.60 -24.52
C THR A 108 -15.86 -8.95 -23.55
N ASP A 109 -16.81 -9.74 -23.05
CA ASP A 109 -17.71 -9.38 -21.97
C ASP A 109 -17.38 -10.23 -20.75
N LEU A 110 -17.17 -9.58 -19.61
CA LEU A 110 -16.83 -10.22 -18.34
C LEU A 110 -18.03 -10.43 -17.42
N ALA A 111 -19.25 -10.19 -17.90
CA ALA A 111 -20.46 -10.51 -17.16
C ALA A 111 -20.50 -11.98 -16.70
N GLY A 112 -20.52 -12.21 -15.38
CA GLY A 112 -20.56 -13.54 -14.78
C GLY A 112 -19.20 -14.23 -14.67
N ALA A 113 -18.11 -13.59 -15.09
CA ALA A 113 -16.78 -14.17 -15.00
C ALA A 113 -16.28 -14.19 -13.54
N VAL A 114 -15.54 -15.25 -13.21
CA VAL A 114 -14.75 -15.36 -11.98
C VAL A 114 -13.29 -15.50 -12.40
N LEU A 115 -12.47 -14.53 -12.06
CA LEU A 115 -11.08 -14.46 -12.50
C LEU A 115 -10.12 -14.65 -11.32
N ALA A 116 -9.20 -15.60 -11.48
CA ALA A 116 -8.04 -15.76 -10.63
C ALA A 116 -7.06 -14.58 -10.82
N PRO A 117 -6.05 -14.41 -9.97
CA PRO A 117 -5.05 -13.34 -10.11
C PRO A 117 -4.25 -13.51 -11.42
N GLY A 118 -3.88 -12.41 -12.07
CA GLY A 118 -3.09 -12.45 -13.31
C GLY A 118 -3.24 -11.22 -14.22
N VAL A 119 -2.51 -11.25 -15.34
CA VAL A 119 -2.51 -10.23 -16.39
C VAL A 119 -3.41 -10.65 -17.56
N TYR A 120 -4.54 -9.98 -17.70
CA TYR A 120 -5.56 -10.24 -18.72
C TYR A 120 -5.46 -9.20 -19.84
N CYS A 121 -5.19 -9.67 -21.06
CA CYS A 121 -5.01 -8.83 -22.24
C CYS A 121 -6.17 -8.92 -23.21
N TYR A 122 -6.64 -7.75 -23.66
CA TYR A 122 -7.70 -7.60 -24.65
C TYR A 122 -7.22 -6.66 -25.75
N ALA A 123 -7.26 -7.09 -27.00
CA ALA A 123 -6.85 -6.29 -28.15
C ALA A 123 -7.88 -5.20 -28.53
N SER A 124 -9.10 -5.27 -28.00
CA SER A 124 -10.21 -4.37 -28.33
C SER A 124 -11.03 -4.00 -27.10
N THR A 125 -12.31 -3.67 -27.26
CA THR A 125 -13.20 -3.25 -26.16
C THR A 125 -13.41 -4.38 -25.15
N LEU A 126 -13.34 -4.02 -23.87
CA LEU A 126 -13.74 -4.86 -22.75
C LEU A 126 -15.03 -4.30 -22.14
N ALA A 127 -16.02 -5.16 -21.99
CA ALA A 127 -17.32 -4.79 -21.44
C ALA A 127 -17.65 -5.58 -20.16
N ILE A 128 -18.51 -4.99 -19.32
CA ILE A 128 -19.29 -5.71 -18.30
C ILE A 128 -20.77 -5.40 -18.60
N SER A 129 -21.48 -6.35 -19.18
CA SER A 129 -22.87 -6.17 -19.64
C SER A 129 -23.94 -6.43 -18.56
N THR A 130 -25.21 -6.39 -18.95
CA THR A 130 -26.38 -6.27 -18.04
C THR A 130 -26.54 -7.49 -17.15
N GLY A 131 -26.72 -7.26 -15.84
CA GLY A 131 -26.71 -8.33 -14.83
C GLY A 131 -25.32 -8.91 -14.56
N GLY A 132 -24.28 -8.36 -15.21
CA GLY A 132 -22.90 -8.81 -15.12
C GLY A 132 -22.25 -8.42 -13.80
N ILE A 133 -21.94 -9.45 -13.02
CA ILE A 133 -20.99 -9.39 -11.91
C ILE A 133 -19.67 -9.97 -12.42
N LEU A 134 -18.60 -9.18 -12.37
CA LEU A 134 -17.25 -9.70 -12.48
C LEU A 134 -16.73 -9.99 -11.07
N THR A 135 -16.31 -11.21 -10.78
CA THR A 135 -15.70 -11.57 -9.50
C THR A 135 -14.20 -11.76 -9.66
N LEU A 136 -13.42 -11.10 -8.80
CA LEU A 136 -11.97 -11.26 -8.68
C LEU A 136 -11.69 -12.06 -7.40
N ASP A 137 -11.21 -13.29 -7.57
CA ASP A 137 -11.05 -14.24 -6.48
C ASP A 137 -9.57 -14.45 -6.14
N ALA A 138 -9.16 -13.95 -4.98
CA ALA A 138 -7.79 -14.07 -4.47
C ALA A 138 -7.42 -15.50 -4.05
N SER A 139 -8.38 -16.43 -3.95
CA SER A 139 -8.15 -17.80 -3.47
C SER A 139 -7.40 -17.84 -2.13
N GLY A 140 -7.67 -16.88 -1.24
CA GLY A 140 -7.03 -16.75 0.08
C GLY A 140 -5.73 -15.94 0.09
N ASN A 141 -5.20 -15.51 -1.07
CA ASN A 141 -3.98 -14.71 -1.14
C ASN A 141 -4.29 -13.20 -1.14
N ALA A 142 -4.15 -12.53 0.00
CA ALA A 142 -4.38 -11.09 0.11
C ALA A 142 -3.45 -10.23 -0.78
N ASN A 143 -2.32 -10.77 -1.23
CA ASN A 143 -1.39 -10.09 -2.13
C ASN A 143 -1.68 -10.37 -3.61
N ALA A 144 -2.78 -11.06 -3.92
CA ALA A 144 -3.21 -11.30 -5.29
C ALA A 144 -3.40 -10.00 -6.08
N VAL A 145 -2.95 -10.00 -7.34
CA VAL A 145 -2.97 -8.84 -8.25
C VAL A 145 -3.72 -9.18 -9.54
N TRP A 146 -4.51 -8.22 -10.03
CA TRP A 146 -5.17 -8.28 -11.33
C TRP A 146 -4.76 -7.08 -12.17
N VAL A 147 -4.32 -7.36 -13.39
CA VAL A 147 -4.02 -6.32 -14.38
C VAL A 147 -4.86 -6.58 -15.63
N PHE A 148 -5.72 -5.63 -15.98
CA PHE A 148 -6.51 -5.65 -17.21
C PHE A 148 -5.88 -4.68 -18.21
N LYS A 149 -5.27 -5.22 -19.28
CA LYS A 149 -4.70 -4.46 -20.40
C LYS A 149 -5.71 -4.43 -21.53
N ILE A 150 -6.28 -3.26 -21.80
CA ILE A 150 -7.39 -3.10 -22.74
C ILE A 150 -6.91 -2.24 -23.89
N GLY A 151 -6.85 -2.80 -25.10
CA GLY A 151 -6.35 -2.10 -26.29
C GLY A 151 -7.25 -0.95 -26.76
N SER A 152 -8.53 -0.95 -26.36
CA SER A 152 -9.50 0.09 -26.68
C SER A 152 -10.28 0.54 -25.44
N THR A 153 -11.60 0.64 -25.53
CA THR A 153 -12.49 1.15 -24.50
C THR A 153 -12.81 0.12 -23.42
N LEU A 154 -12.95 0.60 -22.18
CA LEU A 154 -13.60 -0.13 -21.09
C LEU A 154 -15.02 0.40 -20.92
N THR A 155 -16.02 -0.47 -20.93
CA THR A 155 -17.41 -0.06 -20.70
C THR A 155 -18.11 -0.92 -19.67
N THR A 156 -18.91 -0.31 -18.81
CA THR A 156 -19.91 -1.03 -17.99
C THR A 156 -21.29 -0.51 -18.32
N VAL A 157 -22.28 -1.40 -18.34
CA VAL A 157 -23.68 -0.97 -18.39
C VAL A 157 -24.16 -0.52 -17.01
N SER A 158 -25.38 0.05 -16.96
CA SER A 158 -26.01 0.46 -15.71
C SER A 158 -26.13 -0.70 -14.71
N GLY A 159 -25.75 -0.47 -13.45
CA GLY A 159 -25.83 -1.44 -12.36
C GLY A 159 -24.83 -2.60 -12.41
N ALA A 160 -23.85 -2.58 -13.32
CA ALA A 160 -22.77 -3.57 -13.33
C ALA A 160 -21.92 -3.51 -12.04
N SER A 161 -21.25 -4.61 -11.70
CA SER A 161 -20.38 -4.63 -10.52
C SER A 161 -19.10 -5.45 -10.69
N VAL A 162 -18.04 -4.99 -10.02
CA VAL A 162 -16.82 -5.75 -9.77
C VAL A 162 -16.79 -6.13 -8.29
N VAL A 163 -16.72 -7.42 -8.00
CA VAL A 163 -16.73 -7.99 -6.65
C VAL A 163 -15.36 -8.56 -6.33
N LEU A 164 -14.86 -8.28 -5.12
CA LEU A 164 -13.62 -8.84 -4.59
C LEU A 164 -13.97 -10.00 -3.65
N ALA A 165 -13.38 -11.16 -3.86
CA ALA A 165 -13.64 -12.37 -3.08
C ALA A 165 -12.36 -12.92 -2.44
N ASN A 166 -12.53 -13.65 -1.33
CA ASN A 166 -11.50 -14.47 -0.69
C ASN A 166 -10.16 -13.77 -0.42
N GLY A 167 -10.21 -12.51 0.03
CA GLY A 167 -9.02 -11.72 0.38
C GLY A 167 -8.55 -10.75 -0.70
N ALA A 168 -9.23 -10.68 -1.86
CA ALA A 168 -8.89 -9.74 -2.91
C ALA A 168 -9.02 -8.28 -2.42
N GLN A 169 -8.05 -7.45 -2.81
CA GLN A 169 -7.97 -6.06 -2.37
C GLN A 169 -8.06 -5.10 -3.56
N GLN A 170 -8.83 -4.02 -3.42
CA GLN A 170 -9.02 -3.04 -4.50
C GLN A 170 -7.71 -2.35 -4.91
N SER A 171 -6.76 -2.23 -3.98
CA SER A 171 -5.43 -1.66 -4.21
C SER A 171 -4.57 -2.49 -5.15
N ASN A 172 -4.94 -3.76 -5.39
CA ASN A 172 -4.22 -4.69 -6.26
C ASN A 172 -4.95 -4.95 -7.60
N VAL A 173 -5.95 -4.13 -7.95
CA VAL A 173 -6.70 -4.26 -9.21
C VAL A 173 -6.42 -3.05 -10.09
N PHE A 174 -5.91 -3.29 -11.31
CA PHE A 174 -5.49 -2.24 -12.24
C PHE A 174 -6.13 -2.41 -13.61
N TRP A 175 -6.61 -1.30 -14.16
CA TRP A 175 -7.24 -1.23 -15.47
C TRP A 175 -6.45 -0.25 -16.35
N GLN A 176 -5.58 -0.78 -17.19
CA GLN A 176 -4.84 -0.01 -18.19
C GLN A 176 -5.71 0.06 -19.46
N VAL A 177 -6.24 1.25 -19.77
CA VAL A 177 -7.22 1.44 -20.84
C VAL A 177 -6.60 2.23 -21.99
N GLY A 178 -6.51 1.60 -23.16
CA GLY A 178 -5.83 2.11 -24.36
C GLY A 178 -6.54 3.30 -25.01
N SER A 179 -7.82 3.51 -24.72
CA SER A 179 -8.54 4.73 -25.07
C SER A 179 -9.24 5.31 -23.84
N SER A 180 -10.56 5.21 -23.76
CA SER A 180 -11.39 5.78 -22.71
C SER A 180 -12.14 4.71 -21.91
N ALA A 181 -12.51 5.04 -20.67
CA ALA A 181 -13.41 4.22 -19.86
C ALA A 181 -14.75 4.93 -19.66
N THR A 182 -15.85 4.19 -19.75
CA THR A 182 -17.20 4.67 -19.43
C THR A 182 -17.87 3.71 -18.47
N LEU A 183 -18.11 4.16 -17.24
CA LEU A 183 -18.89 3.40 -16.27
C LEU A 183 -20.34 3.85 -16.31
N GLY A 184 -21.25 2.91 -16.60
CA GLY A 184 -22.68 3.14 -16.63
C GLY A 184 -23.23 3.56 -15.26
N THR A 185 -24.46 4.09 -15.24
CA THR A 185 -25.09 4.60 -14.01
C THR A 185 -25.11 3.53 -12.93
N THR A 186 -24.93 3.95 -11.68
CA THR A 186 -24.93 3.06 -10.50
C THR A 186 -23.99 1.85 -10.57
N THR A 187 -22.97 1.85 -11.44
CA THR A 187 -21.92 0.83 -11.46
C THR A 187 -21.17 0.82 -10.13
N ALA A 188 -20.92 -0.36 -9.55
CA ALA A 188 -20.04 -0.52 -8.39
C ALA A 188 -18.69 -1.11 -8.83
N PHE A 189 -17.69 -0.24 -9.00
CA PHE A 189 -16.40 -0.60 -9.60
C PHE A 189 -15.28 -0.70 -8.58
N LYS A 190 -14.29 -1.56 -8.85
CA LYS A 190 -13.12 -1.81 -7.98
C LYS A 190 -11.83 -1.67 -8.78
N GLY A 191 -10.84 -1.00 -8.20
CA GLY A 191 -9.50 -0.88 -8.77
C GLY A 191 -9.14 0.51 -9.31
N THR A 192 -7.88 0.63 -9.71
CA THR A 192 -7.30 1.86 -10.28
C THR A 192 -7.49 1.84 -11.80
N ILE A 193 -8.27 2.78 -12.33
CA ILE A 193 -8.43 2.98 -13.77
C ILE A 193 -7.39 4.00 -14.24
N ILE A 194 -6.54 3.62 -15.18
CA ILE A 194 -5.60 4.52 -15.86
C ILE A 194 -5.90 4.49 -17.35
N ALA A 195 -6.60 5.52 -17.84
CA ALA A 195 -7.00 5.62 -19.24
C ALA A 195 -6.09 6.56 -20.01
N LEU A 196 -5.80 6.20 -21.27
CA LEU A 196 -5.00 7.03 -22.16
C LEU A 196 -5.69 8.36 -22.44
N THR A 197 -6.99 8.35 -22.71
CA THR A 197 -7.77 9.55 -23.04
C THR A 197 -8.64 9.99 -21.88
N SER A 198 -9.90 9.55 -21.82
CA SER A 198 -10.90 10.08 -20.88
C SER A 198 -11.52 8.99 -20.02
N ILE A 199 -12.06 9.38 -18.87
CA ILE A 199 -12.87 8.48 -18.03
C ILE A 199 -14.19 9.19 -17.72
N THR A 200 -15.31 8.51 -17.95
CA THR A 200 -16.65 8.99 -17.62
C THR A 200 -17.28 8.08 -16.59
N LEU A 201 -17.68 8.64 -15.46
CA LEU A 201 -18.55 8.01 -14.48
C LEU A 201 -19.95 8.59 -14.65
N ALA A 202 -20.88 7.78 -15.15
CA ALA A 202 -22.28 8.20 -15.24
C ALA A 202 -22.92 8.30 -13.84
N THR A 203 -24.12 8.89 -13.79
CA THR A 203 -24.84 9.22 -12.56
C THR A 203 -24.82 8.08 -11.53
N GLY A 204 -24.30 8.36 -10.34
CA GLY A 204 -24.35 7.43 -9.21
C GLY A 204 -23.38 6.24 -9.31
N ALA A 205 -22.53 6.15 -10.33
CA ALA A 205 -21.46 5.17 -10.33
C ALA A 205 -20.50 5.42 -9.14
N SER A 206 -19.93 4.34 -8.60
CA SER A 206 -18.99 4.38 -7.49
C SER A 206 -17.72 3.60 -7.83
N VAL A 207 -16.57 4.13 -7.39
CA VAL A 207 -15.25 3.52 -7.63
C VAL A 207 -14.53 3.39 -6.29
N SER A 208 -14.26 2.15 -5.90
CA SER A 208 -13.37 1.82 -4.79
C SER A 208 -11.98 1.61 -5.39
N GLY A 209 -11.19 2.67 -5.48
CA GLY A 209 -10.01 2.74 -6.32
C GLY A 209 -9.75 4.17 -6.79
N ARG A 210 -9.24 4.33 -8.01
CA ARG A 210 -8.83 5.63 -8.56
C ARG A 210 -9.30 5.82 -9.99
N VAL A 211 -9.48 7.07 -10.39
CA VAL A 211 -9.88 7.49 -11.74
C VAL A 211 -8.82 8.42 -12.32
N LEU A 212 -7.91 7.88 -13.14
CA LEU A 212 -6.74 8.60 -13.65
C LEU A 212 -6.81 8.70 -15.19
N ALA A 213 -7.23 9.85 -15.70
CA ALA A 213 -7.27 10.15 -17.14
C ALA A 213 -6.01 10.92 -17.55
N ARG A 214 -5.17 10.31 -18.39
CA ARG A 214 -3.84 10.86 -18.71
C ARG A 214 -3.90 12.11 -19.58
N ASN A 215 -4.61 12.04 -20.71
CA ASN A 215 -4.59 13.11 -21.71
C ASN A 215 -5.93 13.87 -21.83
N GLY A 216 -7.02 13.26 -21.38
CA GLY A 216 -8.38 13.76 -21.59
C GLY A 216 -9.06 14.18 -20.30
N THR A 217 -10.37 13.97 -20.27
CA THR A 217 -11.26 14.46 -19.22
C THR A 217 -11.65 13.35 -18.26
N ALA A 218 -11.66 13.65 -16.96
CA ALA A 218 -12.41 12.88 -15.99
C ALA A 218 -13.79 13.54 -15.78
N THR A 219 -14.87 12.87 -16.18
CA THR A 219 -16.25 13.35 -16.07
C THR A 219 -16.99 12.59 -14.98
N LEU A 220 -17.56 13.34 -14.03
CA LEU A 220 -18.25 12.83 -12.85
C LEU A 220 -19.69 13.36 -12.83
N ASP A 221 -20.62 12.52 -12.39
CA ASP A 221 -22.00 12.87 -12.08
C ASP A 221 -22.48 12.12 -10.82
N THR A 222 -22.63 12.86 -9.71
CA THR A 222 -23.17 12.34 -8.45
C THR A 222 -22.48 11.03 -8.00
N ASN A 223 -21.15 11.00 -8.05
CA ASN A 223 -20.35 9.79 -7.82
C ASN A 223 -19.73 9.72 -6.43
N THR A 224 -19.28 8.53 -6.06
CA THR A 224 -18.36 8.33 -4.93
C THR A 224 -17.09 7.65 -5.42
N VAL A 225 -15.93 8.28 -5.20
CA VAL A 225 -14.62 7.69 -5.53
C VAL A 225 -13.78 7.63 -4.27
N THR A 226 -13.35 6.43 -3.89
CA THR A 226 -12.58 6.18 -2.67
C THR A 226 -11.23 5.58 -3.01
N ALA A 227 -10.19 6.42 -3.00
CA ALA A 227 -8.82 5.95 -3.15
C ALA A 227 -8.44 5.01 -1.98
N PRO A 228 -7.62 3.98 -2.21
CA PRO A 228 -6.98 3.25 -1.12
C PRO A 228 -6.18 4.21 -0.22
N GLN A 229 -6.49 4.24 1.07
CA GLN A 229 -5.84 5.10 2.06
C GLN A 229 -5.19 4.27 3.18
N PRO A 230 -4.07 4.71 3.75
CA PRO A 230 -3.50 4.10 4.93
C PRO A 230 -4.39 4.34 6.16
N GLY A 231 -4.34 3.41 7.11
CA GLY A 231 -5.08 3.45 8.36
C GLY A 231 -4.14 3.05 9.47
N LEU A 232 -3.38 4.01 10.00
CA LEU A 232 -2.33 3.74 10.96
C LEU A 232 -2.88 3.74 12.38
N THR A 233 -2.59 2.67 13.13
CA THR A 233 -2.80 2.62 14.58
C THR A 233 -1.47 2.39 15.27
N LEU A 234 -1.20 3.16 16.31
CA LEU A 234 0.00 3.07 17.12
C LEU A 234 -0.39 2.77 18.57
N VAL A 235 0.25 1.77 19.17
CA VAL A 235 0.09 1.41 20.58
C VAL A 235 1.47 1.46 21.24
N LYS A 236 1.60 2.31 22.26
CA LYS A 236 2.81 2.41 23.08
C LYS A 236 2.57 1.75 24.44
N SER A 237 3.48 0.91 24.86
CA SER A 237 3.47 0.23 26.16
C SER A 237 4.84 0.29 26.81
N VAL A 238 4.89 0.10 28.12
CA VAL A 238 6.14 0.15 28.90
C VAL A 238 6.16 -0.98 29.92
N LEU A 239 7.34 -1.59 30.09
CA LEU A 239 7.61 -2.61 31.09
C LEU A 239 8.95 -2.32 31.77
N VAL A 240 9.07 -2.71 33.04
CA VAL A 240 10.35 -2.63 33.74
C VAL A 240 11.23 -3.78 33.24
N HIS A 241 12.41 -3.47 32.69
CA HIS A 241 13.38 -4.46 32.23
C HIS A 241 14.28 -4.93 33.37
N SER A 242 14.84 -3.99 34.13
CA SER A 242 15.70 -4.26 35.28
C SER A 242 15.65 -3.10 36.27
N ASP A 243 16.07 -3.36 37.51
CA ASP A 243 16.33 -2.32 38.51
C ASP A 243 17.60 -2.66 39.31
N PRO A 244 18.19 -1.68 40.03
CA PRO A 244 19.46 -1.86 40.73
C PRO A 244 19.48 -2.95 41.82
N PHE A 245 18.31 -3.34 42.34
CA PHE A 245 18.20 -4.27 43.48
C PHE A 245 17.77 -5.67 43.06
N ASN A 246 16.89 -5.78 42.05
CA ASN A 246 16.31 -7.05 41.62
C ASN A 246 16.91 -7.59 40.32
N VAL A 247 17.74 -6.80 39.61
CA VAL A 247 18.59 -7.22 38.45
C VAL A 247 17.82 -8.05 37.40
N GLY A 248 16.55 -7.72 37.17
CA GLY A 248 15.67 -8.37 36.18
C GLY A 248 14.72 -9.45 36.74
N SER A 249 14.85 -9.85 38.01
CA SER A 249 13.93 -10.80 38.65
C SER A 249 12.82 -10.06 39.41
N ASN A 250 11.62 -9.93 38.83
CA ASN A 250 10.53 -9.09 39.35
C ASN A 250 10.93 -7.63 39.59
N PRO A 251 11.43 -6.94 38.54
CA PRO A 251 11.97 -5.60 38.69
C PRO A 251 10.86 -4.55 38.94
N LYS A 252 11.22 -3.47 39.63
CA LYS A 252 10.34 -2.36 40.02
C LYS A 252 10.74 -1.07 39.32
N ALA A 253 9.76 -0.22 39.02
CA ALA A 253 9.99 1.13 38.49
C ALA A 253 10.46 2.07 39.61
N ILE A 254 11.75 2.03 39.93
CA ILE A 254 12.44 2.86 40.93
C ILE A 254 13.59 3.63 40.26
N PRO A 255 14.16 4.67 40.89
CA PRO A 255 15.34 5.36 40.37
C PRO A 255 16.47 4.38 40.01
N GLY A 256 17.07 4.57 38.83
CA GLY A 256 18.05 3.67 38.22
C GLY A 256 17.46 2.43 37.53
N ALA A 257 16.14 2.27 37.50
CA ALA A 257 15.51 1.19 36.73
C ALA A 257 15.61 1.45 35.22
N LEU A 258 15.80 0.40 34.45
CA LEU A 258 15.77 0.42 33.00
C LEU A 258 14.36 -0.01 32.55
N MET A 259 13.66 0.86 31.83
CA MET A 259 12.31 0.60 31.33
C MET A 259 12.38 0.33 29.84
N THR A 260 11.75 -0.75 29.36
CA THR A 260 11.58 -1.01 27.92
C THR A 260 10.25 -0.45 27.46
N TYR A 261 10.30 0.42 26.47
CA TYR A 261 9.14 0.90 25.73
C TYR A 261 8.99 0.10 24.44
N THR A 262 7.76 -0.32 24.16
CA THR A 262 7.38 -0.97 22.90
C THR A 262 6.34 -0.11 22.20
N VAL A 263 6.66 0.32 20.98
CA VAL A 263 5.75 1.04 20.09
C VAL A 263 5.38 0.11 18.94
N ALA A 264 4.16 -0.42 18.95
CA ALA A 264 3.62 -1.24 17.88
C ALA A 264 2.83 -0.38 16.91
N VAL A 265 3.12 -0.47 15.61
CA VAL A 265 2.45 0.27 14.55
C VAL A 265 1.86 -0.71 13.54
N VAL A 266 0.58 -0.53 13.20
CA VAL A 266 -0.13 -1.33 12.19
C VAL A 266 -0.77 -0.44 11.15
N ASN A 267 -0.79 -0.89 9.89
CA ASN A 267 -1.56 -0.27 8.82
C ASN A 267 -2.75 -1.16 8.45
N SER A 268 -3.92 -0.83 9.00
CA SER A 268 -5.19 -1.49 8.70
C SER A 268 -5.97 -0.81 7.57
N GLY A 269 -5.37 0.19 6.91
CA GLY A 269 -5.94 0.85 5.76
C GLY A 269 -5.91 -0.03 4.51
N THR A 270 -6.71 0.33 3.51
CA THR A 270 -6.73 -0.35 2.21
C THR A 270 -5.58 0.08 1.30
N GLY A 271 -4.88 1.17 1.66
CA GLY A 271 -3.77 1.74 0.91
C GLY A 271 -2.46 1.73 1.69
N PRO A 272 -1.33 1.79 0.97
CA PRO A 272 -0.03 1.97 1.57
C PRO A 272 0.18 3.41 2.05
N VAL A 273 1.10 3.62 3.00
CA VAL A 273 1.73 4.92 3.23
C VAL A 273 2.72 5.19 2.09
N ASP A 274 2.87 6.44 1.68
CA ASP A 274 3.84 6.80 0.64
C ASP A 274 5.27 6.41 1.02
N SER A 275 6.08 6.09 0.01
CA SER A 275 7.44 5.59 0.23
C SER A 275 8.30 6.64 0.92
N GLY A 276 8.93 6.27 2.03
CA GLY A 276 9.85 7.14 2.77
C GLY A 276 9.19 8.25 3.58
N THR A 277 7.87 8.23 3.77
CA THR A 277 7.15 9.22 4.59
C THR A 277 6.73 8.69 5.96
N THR A 278 7.00 7.41 6.25
CA THR A 278 6.75 6.84 7.58
C THR A 278 7.81 7.33 8.57
N VAL A 279 7.39 8.16 9.52
CA VAL A 279 8.23 8.77 10.55
C VAL A 279 7.55 8.64 11.90
N ILE A 280 8.26 8.14 12.90
CA ILE A 280 7.79 8.03 14.29
C ILE A 280 8.67 8.95 15.12
N THR A 281 8.06 9.95 15.76
CA THR A 281 8.71 10.82 16.72
C THR A 281 8.14 10.53 18.10
N ASP A 282 9.00 10.28 19.07
CA ASP A 282 8.60 9.94 20.43
C ASP A 282 9.38 10.77 21.46
N PRO A 283 8.70 11.54 22.32
CA PRO A 283 9.35 12.24 23.43
C PRO A 283 9.85 11.25 24.49
N ILE A 284 11.02 11.55 25.04
CA ILE A 284 11.55 10.89 26.24
C ILE A 284 10.88 11.54 27.46
N PRO A 285 10.36 10.77 28.43
CA PRO A 285 9.74 11.33 29.63
C PRO A 285 10.70 12.22 30.42
N ASP A 286 10.20 13.32 31.00
CA ASP A 286 11.01 14.34 31.70
C ASP A 286 11.86 13.81 32.88
N ASN A 287 11.49 12.69 33.49
CA ASN A 287 12.22 12.05 34.60
C ASN A 287 12.93 10.76 34.15
N ALA A 288 13.38 10.73 32.90
CA ALA A 288 14.08 9.60 32.33
C ALA A 288 15.12 10.04 31.29
N ALA A 289 16.19 9.25 31.18
CA ALA A 289 17.22 9.41 30.17
C ALA A 289 17.12 8.29 29.12
N LEU A 290 17.35 8.59 27.83
CA LEU A 290 17.32 7.55 26.79
C LEU A 290 18.52 6.62 26.94
N PHE A 291 18.29 5.30 26.89
CA PHE A 291 19.37 4.32 26.78
C PHE A 291 19.88 4.27 25.35
N VAL A 292 21.14 4.68 25.14
CA VAL A 292 21.72 4.90 23.82
C VAL A 292 22.74 3.82 23.41
N SER A 293 22.99 2.86 24.29
CA SER A 293 23.80 1.68 23.99
C SER A 293 22.99 0.58 23.28
N ASP A 294 23.65 -0.45 22.77
CA ASP A 294 22.98 -1.56 22.10
C ASP A 294 22.09 -2.35 23.07
N ILE A 295 20.82 -2.55 22.70
CA ILE A 295 19.85 -3.33 23.48
C ILE A 295 19.95 -4.84 23.23
N ASN A 296 20.93 -5.29 22.44
CA ASN A 296 21.29 -6.69 22.12
C ASN A 296 20.25 -7.46 21.28
N GLY A 297 19.63 -6.78 20.31
CA GLY A 297 18.87 -7.39 19.23
C GLY A 297 19.70 -7.53 17.94
N ALA A 298 19.27 -8.40 17.02
CA ALA A 298 19.95 -8.50 15.72
C ALA A 298 19.77 -7.20 14.92
N GLY A 299 20.88 -6.55 14.57
CA GLY A 299 20.85 -5.27 13.83
C GLY A 299 20.34 -4.08 14.65
N SER A 300 20.27 -4.20 15.98
CA SER A 300 19.89 -3.08 16.85
C SER A 300 21.07 -2.17 17.17
N GLY A 301 20.73 -0.97 17.62
CA GLY A 301 21.53 -0.21 18.55
C GLY A 301 20.64 0.22 19.71
N PRO A 302 20.37 1.51 19.90
CA PRO A 302 19.45 1.97 20.95
C PRO A 302 17.98 1.61 20.70
N VAL A 303 17.65 1.24 19.46
CA VAL A 303 16.30 0.86 19.04
C VAL A 303 16.36 -0.44 18.24
N LEU A 304 15.46 -1.36 18.57
CA LEU A 304 15.24 -2.61 17.88
C LEU A 304 13.94 -2.51 17.08
N PHE A 305 14.05 -2.67 15.78
CA PHE A 305 12.93 -2.78 14.85
C PHE A 305 12.59 -4.24 14.62
N THR A 306 11.31 -4.61 14.70
CA THR A 306 10.86 -5.99 14.47
C THR A 306 9.61 -5.98 13.62
N GLN A 307 9.61 -6.76 12.54
CA GLN A 307 8.43 -6.91 11.68
C GLN A 307 7.29 -7.61 12.43
N GLY A 308 6.06 -7.18 12.17
CA GLY A 308 4.87 -7.90 12.56
C GLY A 308 4.76 -9.26 11.85
N THR A 309 3.81 -10.07 12.28
CA THR A 309 3.52 -11.37 11.66
C THR A 309 3.19 -11.22 10.17
N THR A 310 2.41 -10.18 9.84
CA THR A 310 2.33 -9.64 8.49
C THR A 310 3.35 -8.52 8.36
N SER A 311 4.32 -8.71 7.46
CA SER A 311 5.40 -7.75 7.21
C SER A 311 4.85 -6.38 6.78
N SER A 312 5.37 -5.31 7.39
CA SER A 312 5.15 -3.92 6.95
C SER A 312 5.83 -3.58 5.62
N THR A 313 6.70 -4.45 5.12
CA THR A 313 7.66 -4.24 4.00
C THR A 313 8.69 -3.13 4.18
N LEU A 314 8.63 -2.38 5.29
CA LEU A 314 9.62 -1.37 5.61
C LEU A 314 10.97 -2.00 5.98
N SER A 315 12.05 -1.32 5.63
CA SER A 315 13.40 -1.64 6.05
C SER A 315 13.87 -0.65 7.11
N TYR A 316 14.67 -1.14 8.05
CA TYR A 316 15.27 -0.33 9.10
C TYR A 316 16.75 -0.67 9.24
N THR A 317 17.57 0.36 9.38
CA THR A 317 19.01 0.28 9.52
C THR A 317 19.47 1.22 10.62
N PHE A 318 20.34 0.71 11.48
CA PHE A 318 21.12 1.49 12.42
C PHE A 318 22.59 1.14 12.21
N THR A 319 23.45 2.15 12.13
CA THR A 319 24.88 1.94 11.94
C THR A 319 25.68 2.43 13.15
N ALA A 320 25.44 3.66 13.59
CA ALA A 320 26.14 4.28 14.72
C ALA A 320 25.41 5.54 15.17
N LEU A 321 25.59 5.95 16.43
CA LEU A 321 24.94 7.14 17.01
C LEU A 321 25.24 8.46 16.26
N ASN A 322 26.34 8.53 15.52
CA ASN A 322 26.75 9.70 14.75
C ASN A 322 26.50 9.59 13.24
N ASN A 323 25.78 8.55 12.78
CA ASN A 323 25.49 8.36 11.37
C ASN A 323 24.16 9.04 10.99
N SER A 324 24.22 10.12 10.23
CA SER A 324 23.02 10.82 9.74
C SER A 324 22.34 10.18 8.52
N GLY A 325 22.89 9.08 8.01
CA GLY A 325 22.37 8.33 6.87
C GLY A 325 21.58 7.08 7.26
N ASP A 326 21.49 6.75 8.55
CA ASP A 326 20.68 5.64 9.03
C ASP A 326 19.24 6.08 9.40
N ASP A 327 18.46 5.20 10.01
CA ASP A 327 17.03 5.41 10.24
C ASP A 327 16.68 5.90 11.65
N VAL A 328 17.68 6.35 12.44
CA VAL A 328 17.51 6.79 13.82
C VAL A 328 18.12 8.18 14.01
N ASP A 329 17.32 9.13 14.49
CA ASP A 329 17.79 10.46 14.86
C ASP A 329 17.42 10.82 16.30
N PHE A 330 18.23 11.70 16.89
CA PHE A 330 18.04 12.18 18.26
C PHE A 330 17.95 13.70 18.31
N SER A 331 17.20 14.19 19.29
CA SER A 331 17.04 15.62 19.54
C SER A 331 17.25 15.94 21.01
N ASN A 332 17.95 17.04 21.30
CA ASN A 332 18.16 17.58 22.64
C ASN A 332 17.40 18.91 22.90
N ASN A 333 16.49 19.28 21.99
CA ASN A 333 15.79 20.56 22.04
C ASN A 333 14.29 20.43 21.74
N GLY A 334 13.67 19.38 22.27
CA GLY A 334 12.23 19.20 22.15
C GLY A 334 11.78 18.76 20.75
N GLY A 335 12.64 18.11 19.96
CA GLY A 335 12.32 17.68 18.60
C GLY A 335 12.45 18.78 17.54
N ALA A 336 12.95 19.97 17.89
CA ALA A 336 13.11 21.07 16.94
C ALA A 336 14.21 20.81 15.91
N THR A 337 15.31 20.14 16.32
CA THR A 337 16.39 19.71 15.43
C THR A 337 16.79 18.27 15.71
N TRP A 338 17.29 17.59 14.67
CA TRP A 338 17.61 16.16 14.65
C TRP A 338 19.08 15.89 14.35
N THR A 339 19.97 16.66 14.96
CA THR A 339 21.42 16.62 14.73
C THR A 339 22.21 16.26 15.98
N TYR A 340 21.51 15.93 17.08
CA TYR A 340 22.17 15.60 18.32
C TYR A 340 22.77 14.19 18.23
N VAL A 341 24.05 14.06 18.61
CA VAL A 341 24.76 12.79 18.67
C VAL A 341 24.82 12.38 20.13
N PRO A 342 24.09 11.33 20.55
CA PRO A 342 24.09 10.94 21.95
C PRO A 342 25.45 10.42 22.41
N THR A 343 25.76 10.64 23.68
CA THR A 343 26.95 10.12 24.34
C THR A 343 26.53 9.24 25.52
N PRO A 344 26.80 7.92 25.50
CA PRO A 344 26.41 7.04 26.60
C PRO A 344 27.11 7.44 27.89
N GLY A 345 26.33 7.62 28.96
CA GLY A 345 26.82 7.71 30.32
C GLY A 345 27.30 6.36 30.86
N VAL A 346 27.64 6.32 32.15
CA VAL A 346 28.14 5.11 32.83
C VAL A 346 27.11 3.97 32.87
N ASP A 347 25.83 4.30 32.84
CA ASP A 347 24.68 3.42 32.77
C ASP A 347 24.20 3.16 31.33
N GLY A 348 24.90 3.71 30.34
CA GLY A 348 24.54 3.64 28.93
C GLY A 348 23.44 4.62 28.51
N CYS A 349 22.99 5.49 29.41
CA CYS A 349 21.94 6.48 29.15
C CYS A 349 22.48 7.88 28.87
N ASP A 350 21.73 8.66 28.09
CA ASP A 350 22.02 10.06 27.80
C ASP A 350 20.80 10.92 28.20
N PRO A 351 20.91 11.73 29.27
CA PRO A 351 19.81 12.57 29.76
C PRO A 351 19.53 13.79 28.89
N LEU A 352 20.42 14.12 27.94
CA LEU A 352 20.22 15.26 27.05
C LEU A 352 19.31 14.89 25.87
N VAL A 353 19.04 13.62 25.62
CA VAL A 353 18.09 13.21 24.58
C VAL A 353 16.67 13.47 25.05
N THR A 354 16.03 14.44 24.41
CA THR A 354 14.62 14.80 24.66
C THR A 354 13.65 14.05 23.75
N HIS A 355 14.05 13.71 22.52
CA HIS A 355 13.20 13.01 21.56
C HIS A 355 14.01 12.02 20.72
N LEU A 356 13.33 10.94 20.34
CA LEU A 356 13.77 9.93 19.40
C LEU A 356 12.94 10.02 18.12
N ARG A 357 13.58 9.92 16.95
CA ARG A 357 12.90 9.81 15.65
C ARG A 357 13.36 8.58 14.90
N ILE A 358 12.40 7.81 14.40
CA ILE A 358 12.62 6.59 13.62
C ILE A 358 12.00 6.77 12.24
N ASN A 359 12.83 6.60 11.20
CA ASN A 359 12.51 6.91 9.82
C ASN A 359 12.73 5.69 8.89
N PRO A 360 12.02 4.57 9.10
CA PRO A 360 12.21 3.38 8.30
C PRO A 360 11.92 3.66 6.81
N LYS A 361 12.65 2.97 5.93
CA LYS A 361 12.61 3.20 4.48
C LYS A 361 11.69 2.22 3.77
N GLY A 362 11.25 2.64 2.59
CA GLY A 362 10.30 1.89 1.76
C GLY A 362 8.85 2.31 1.97
N GLN A 363 7.95 1.46 1.51
CA GLN A 363 6.51 1.69 1.52
C GLN A 363 5.86 0.89 2.66
N PHE A 364 5.02 1.50 3.48
CA PHE A 364 4.28 0.78 4.52
C PHE A 364 2.97 0.26 3.95
N VAL A 365 2.96 -0.99 3.49
CA VAL A 365 1.76 -1.62 2.92
C VAL A 365 0.63 -1.72 3.94
N GLY A 366 -0.62 -1.70 3.47
CA GLY A 366 -1.82 -1.83 4.29
C GLY A 366 -2.75 -2.91 3.73
N THR A 367 -3.55 -3.50 4.61
CA THR A 367 -4.73 -4.27 4.20
C THR A 367 -5.85 -4.08 5.22
N ALA A 368 -7.09 -4.05 4.73
CA ALA A 368 -8.28 -4.02 5.58
C ALA A 368 -8.59 -5.38 6.21
N ALA A 369 -8.01 -6.48 5.71
CA ALA A 369 -8.19 -7.82 6.27
C ALA A 369 -7.07 -8.14 7.26
N ALA A 370 -7.42 -8.65 8.44
CA ALA A 370 -6.46 -9.11 9.42
C ALA A 370 -5.81 -10.45 8.95
N PRO A 371 -4.55 -10.74 9.37
CA PRO A 371 -3.68 -9.91 10.20
C PRO A 371 -3.07 -8.72 9.44
N ASN A 372 -3.16 -7.51 10.01
CA ASN A 372 -2.72 -6.29 9.35
C ASN A 372 -1.18 -6.16 9.35
N PRO A 373 -0.57 -5.62 8.27
CA PRO A 373 0.84 -5.29 8.19
C PRO A 373 1.26 -4.38 9.33
N GLY A 374 2.43 -4.66 9.92
CA GLY A 374 2.92 -3.85 11.02
C GLY A 374 4.37 -4.11 11.38
N PHE A 375 4.86 -3.35 12.35
CA PHE A 375 6.16 -3.50 12.98
C PHE A 375 6.09 -3.01 14.42
N SER A 376 7.10 -3.36 15.22
CA SER A 376 7.29 -2.83 16.56
C SER A 376 8.69 -2.25 16.73
N LEU A 377 8.77 -1.16 17.48
CA LEU A 377 10.02 -0.55 17.94
C LEU A 377 10.17 -0.82 19.43
N ASN A 378 11.32 -1.34 19.83
CA ASN A 378 11.69 -1.46 21.24
C ASN A 378 12.88 -0.56 21.54
N TYR A 379 12.76 0.29 22.55
CA TYR A 379 13.86 1.12 23.05
C TYR A 379 13.78 1.19 24.58
N ARG A 380 14.86 1.64 25.23
CA ARG A 380 14.92 1.68 26.70
C ARG A 380 15.19 3.09 27.22
N VAL A 381 14.75 3.35 28.45
CA VAL A 381 15.10 4.58 29.19
C VAL A 381 15.52 4.23 30.61
N CYS A 382 16.47 4.97 31.17
CA CYS A 382 16.82 4.95 32.58
C CYS A 382 15.88 5.88 33.34
N VAL A 383 15.35 5.43 34.48
CA VAL A 383 14.56 6.27 35.40
C VAL A 383 15.51 7.05 36.29
N ASP A 384 15.27 8.35 36.44
CA ASP A 384 16.06 9.25 37.29
C ASP A 384 15.71 9.14 38.79
#